data_AF-A0AAE3ZTF4-F1
#
_entry.id   AF-A0AAE3ZTF4-F1
#
_cell.length_a   1.000
_cell.length_b   1.000
_cell.length_c   1.000
_cell.angle_alpha   90.00
_cell.angle_beta   90.00
_cell.angle_gamma   90.00
#
_symmetry.space_group_name_H-M   'P 1'
#
loop_
_entity.id
_entity.type
_entity.pdbx_description
1 polymer ?
#
loop_
_entity_poly.entity_id
_entity_poly.type
_entity_poly.pdbx_seq_one_letter_code
_entity_poly.pdbx_strand_id
1 'polypeptide(L)'
;MNDRTVDVSMEAALSTDATGHRPALVKLATRDWQLNIRATLEDLTRLIDIRTADRLSHRSLAIGTAAGAPVYWSTTEGHASILVGADDEAWDIALLIPLSAVEELAQLASQEILEHEE
;
A
#
# COMPACT_ATOMS: atom_id res chain seq x y z
N MET A 1 2.50 14.98 17.68
CA MET A 1 1.80 14.85 16.38
C MET A 1 0.69 13.85 16.63
N ASN A 2 -0.59 14.23 16.49
CA ASN A 2 -1.70 13.34 16.85
C ASN A 2 -1.58 12.04 16.07
N ASP A 3 -1.61 10.92 16.79
CA ASP A 3 -1.77 9.59 16.23
C ASP A 3 -3.14 9.55 15.53
N ARG A 4 -3.16 9.92 14.25
CA ARG A 4 -4.36 9.85 13.42
C ARG A 4 -4.48 8.38 13.03
N THR A 5 -5.38 7.68 13.68
CA THR A 5 -5.76 6.32 13.30
C THR A 5 -6.16 6.31 11.83
N VAL A 6 -5.47 5.49 11.05
CA VAL A 6 -5.80 5.22 9.65
C VAL A 6 -6.51 3.87 9.64
N ASP A 7 -7.77 3.87 9.24
CA ASP A 7 -8.54 2.66 9.04
C ASP A 7 -8.06 2.00 7.75
N VAL A 8 -7.71 0.71 7.85
CA VAL A 8 -7.23 -0.12 6.74
C VAL A 8 -8.31 -1.14 6.40
N SER A 9 -8.66 -1.24 5.12
CA SER A 9 -9.48 -2.33 4.63
C SER A 9 -9.02 -2.78 3.24
N MET A 10 -9.20 -4.05 2.94
CA MET A 10 -8.81 -4.65 1.68
C MET A 10 -9.91 -5.62 1.21
N GLU A 11 -10.20 -5.60 -0.08
CA GLU A 11 -11.10 -6.55 -0.73
C GLU A 11 -10.35 -7.21 -1.90
N ALA A 12 -10.16 -8.53 -1.83
CA ALA A 12 -9.54 -9.30 -2.90
C ALA A 12 -10.60 -9.83 -3.88
N ALA A 13 -10.19 -9.95 -5.15
CA ALA A 13 -10.99 -10.64 -6.15
C ALA A 13 -10.92 -12.16 -5.94
N LEU A 14 -12.04 -12.84 -6.25
CA LEU A 14 -12.14 -14.31 -6.16
C LEU A 14 -11.32 -15.05 -7.24
N SER A 15 -10.90 -14.35 -8.30
CA SER A 15 -10.14 -14.92 -9.41
C SER A 15 -8.90 -14.09 -9.69
N THR A 16 -7.90 -14.75 -10.28
CA THR A 16 -6.71 -14.09 -10.80
C THR A 16 -7.03 -13.28 -12.07
N ASP A 17 -6.20 -12.30 -12.36
CA ASP A 17 -6.21 -11.59 -13.63
C ASP A 17 -5.47 -12.36 -14.75
N ALA A 18 -5.34 -11.75 -15.92
CA ALA A 18 -4.65 -12.36 -17.06
C ALA A 18 -3.15 -12.64 -16.82
N THR A 19 -2.56 -12.07 -15.77
CA THR A 19 -1.16 -12.29 -15.37
C THR A 19 -1.02 -13.38 -14.30
N GLY A 20 -2.13 -13.93 -13.81
CA GLY A 20 -2.13 -14.95 -12.78
C GLY A 20 -2.05 -14.41 -11.35
N HIS A 21 -2.09 -13.09 -11.16
CA HIS A 21 -2.10 -12.46 -9.84
C HIS A 21 -3.52 -12.15 -9.38
N ARG A 22 -3.79 -12.12 -8.07
CA ARG A 22 -5.12 -11.78 -7.56
C ARG A 22 -5.29 -10.28 -7.35
N PRO A 23 -6.16 -9.59 -8.10
CA PRO A 23 -6.43 -8.17 -7.88
C PRO A 23 -7.03 -7.91 -6.49
N ALA A 24 -6.66 -6.78 -5.89
CA ALA A 24 -7.20 -6.30 -4.62
C ALA A 24 -7.47 -4.79 -4.66
N LEU A 25 -8.50 -4.38 -3.93
CA LEU A 25 -8.84 -2.99 -3.65
C LEU A 25 -8.51 -2.68 -2.21
N VAL A 26 -7.53 -1.79 -2.01
CA VAL A 26 -7.15 -1.28 -0.70
C VAL A 26 -7.81 0.07 -0.48
N LYS A 27 -8.35 0.26 0.71
CA LYS A 27 -8.83 1.54 1.20
C LYS A 27 -8.08 1.91 2.48
N LEU A 28 -7.47 3.08 2.45
CA LEU A 28 -6.91 3.76 3.62
C LEU A 28 -7.77 4.98 3.91
N ALA A 29 -8.25 5.12 5.13
CA ALA A 29 -9.15 6.22 5.47
C ALA A 29 -8.85 6.82 6.83
N THR A 30 -9.10 8.12 6.93
CA THR A 30 -9.31 8.81 8.20
C THR A 30 -10.68 9.49 8.15
N ARG A 31 -11.00 10.27 9.18
CA ARG A 31 -12.17 11.15 9.15
C ARG A 31 -12.14 12.16 7.98
N ASP A 32 -10.96 12.62 7.58
CA ASP A 32 -10.80 13.79 6.71
C ASP A 32 -10.50 13.41 5.25
N TRP A 33 -10.00 12.20 5.01
CA TRP A 33 -9.59 11.77 3.67
C TRP A 33 -9.70 10.24 3.50
N GLN A 34 -9.77 9.82 2.24
CA GLN A 34 -9.70 8.43 1.82
C GLN A 34 -8.79 8.32 0.60
N LEU A 35 -7.94 7.29 0.58
CA LEU A 35 -7.16 6.87 -0.58
C LEU A 35 -7.57 5.45 -0.97
N ASN A 36 -7.91 5.25 -2.24
CA ASN A 36 -8.19 3.92 -2.81
C ASN A 36 -7.04 3.52 -3.72
N ILE A 37 -6.51 2.33 -3.51
CA ILE A 37 -5.37 1.79 -4.25
C ILE A 37 -5.77 0.46 -4.86
N ARG A 38 -5.53 0.29 -6.15
CA ARG A 38 -5.65 -0.98 -6.86
C ARG A 38 -4.27 -1.62 -6.90
N ALA A 39 -4.14 -2.84 -6.42
CA ALA A 39 -2.90 -3.61 -6.45
C ALA A 39 -3.21 -5.10 -6.63
N THR A 40 -2.20 -5.95 -6.63
CA THR A 40 -2.39 -7.40 -6.48
C THR A 40 -2.06 -7.81 -5.05
N LEU A 41 -2.61 -8.92 -4.57
CA LEU A 41 -2.28 -9.45 -3.24
C LEU A 41 -0.78 -9.72 -3.11
N GLU A 42 -0.19 -10.30 -4.14
CA GLU A 42 1.22 -10.63 -4.23
C GLU A 42 2.07 -9.36 -4.07
N ASP A 43 1.71 -8.26 -4.74
CA ASP A 43 2.41 -7.00 -4.56
C ASP A 43 2.20 -6.41 -3.17
N LEU A 44 0.99 -6.51 -2.60
CA LEU A 44 0.70 -6.00 -1.26
C LEU A 44 1.49 -6.72 -0.16
N THR A 45 1.78 -8.01 -0.30
CA THR A 45 2.63 -8.73 0.67
C THR A 45 4.04 -8.14 0.79
N ARG A 46 4.56 -7.53 -0.28
CA ARG A 46 5.89 -6.89 -0.30
C ARG A 46 5.96 -5.67 0.61
N LEU A 47 4.82 -5.13 1.07
CA LEU A 47 4.78 -4.07 2.07
C LEU A 47 5.34 -4.50 3.44
N ILE A 48 5.56 -5.79 3.69
CA ILE A 48 6.29 -6.26 4.88
C ILE A 48 7.71 -5.65 4.98
N ASP A 49 8.30 -5.30 3.84
CA ASP A 49 9.63 -4.71 3.75
C ASP A 49 9.65 -3.17 3.97
N ILE A 50 8.50 -2.54 4.28
CA ILE A 50 8.33 -1.08 4.37
C ILE A 50 9.37 -0.40 5.28
N ARG A 51 9.79 -1.05 6.36
CA ARG A 51 10.78 -0.50 7.30
C ARG A 51 12.16 -0.31 6.67
N THR A 52 12.46 -1.04 5.61
CA THR A 52 13.73 -0.97 4.86
C THR A 52 13.63 -0.17 3.56
N ALA A 53 12.40 0.19 3.16
CA ALA A 53 12.10 0.93 1.94
C ALA A 53 12.40 2.42 2.09
N ASP A 54 13.65 2.84 1.96
CA ASP A 54 14.06 4.24 2.09
C ASP A 54 14.07 4.98 0.73
N ARG A 55 13.29 6.05 0.62
CA ARG A 55 13.23 6.91 -0.57
C ARG A 55 14.56 7.57 -0.90
N LEU A 56 15.31 8.04 0.11
CA LEU A 56 16.59 8.72 -0.08
C LEU A 56 17.67 7.79 -0.65
N SER A 57 17.46 6.48 -0.50
CA SER A 57 18.30 5.42 -1.08
C SER A 57 17.70 4.83 -2.36
N HIS A 58 16.68 5.45 -2.97
CA HIS A 58 15.92 4.92 -4.11
C HIS A 58 15.37 3.50 -3.90
N ARG A 59 14.91 3.20 -2.68
CA ARG A 59 14.31 1.92 -2.29
C ARG A 59 12.81 2.03 -2.04
N SER A 60 12.14 2.96 -2.72
CA SER A 60 10.68 3.00 -2.69
C SER A 60 10.10 1.72 -3.29
N LEU A 61 8.97 1.27 -2.74
CA LEU A 61 8.22 0.14 -3.26
C LEU A 61 7.15 0.68 -4.20
N ALA A 62 7.27 0.43 -5.49
CA ALA A 62 6.22 0.73 -6.46
C ALA A 62 5.13 -0.35 -6.38
N ILE A 63 4.04 -0.06 -5.67
CA ILE A 63 2.96 -1.02 -5.38
C ILE A 63 1.62 -0.33 -5.58
N GLY A 64 0.95 -0.75 -6.65
CA GLY A 64 -0.43 -0.36 -6.96
C GLY A 64 -0.58 0.95 -7.72
N THR A 65 -1.84 1.31 -7.95
CA THR A 65 -2.27 2.52 -8.65
C THR A 65 -3.43 3.19 -7.93
N ALA A 66 -3.45 4.52 -7.90
CA ALA A 66 -4.54 5.32 -7.36
C ALA A 66 -4.90 6.41 -8.35
N ALA A 67 -6.20 6.56 -8.64
CA ALA A 67 -6.71 7.50 -9.65
C ALA A 67 -6.00 7.43 -11.02
N GLY A 68 -5.50 6.24 -11.40
CA GLY A 68 -4.79 6.01 -12.66
C GLY A 68 -3.29 6.33 -12.62
N ALA A 69 -2.75 6.82 -11.51
CA ALA A 69 -1.33 7.08 -11.31
C ALA A 69 -0.68 5.97 -10.44
N PRO A 70 0.60 5.64 -10.67
CA PRO A 70 1.38 4.75 -9.79
C PRO A 70 1.41 5.22 -8.33
N VAL A 71 1.54 4.25 -7.42
CA VAL A 71 1.72 4.51 -5.98
C VAL A 71 3.07 3.97 -5.51
N TYR A 72 3.81 4.82 -4.82
CA TYR A 72 5.12 4.50 -4.25
C TYR A 72 5.06 4.60 -2.73
N TRP A 73 5.67 3.62 -2.07
CA TRP A 73 5.72 3.49 -0.62
C TRP A 73 7.15 3.58 -0.14
N SER A 74 7.39 4.35 0.92
CA SER A 74 8.69 4.38 1.57
C SER A 74 8.55 4.74 3.05
N THR A 75 9.59 4.48 3.84
CA THR A 75 9.70 4.99 5.20
C THR A 75 10.34 6.38 5.20
N THR A 76 9.84 7.26 6.04
CA THR A 76 10.41 8.59 6.29
C THR A 76 10.12 8.96 7.73
N GLU A 77 11.17 9.22 8.52
CA GLU A 77 11.07 9.67 9.92
C GLU A 77 10.10 8.83 10.77
N GLY A 78 10.16 7.49 10.63
CA GLY A 78 9.34 6.55 11.40
C GLY A 78 7.87 6.45 10.97
N HIS A 79 7.52 7.05 9.83
CA HIS A 79 6.20 6.95 9.20
C HIS A 79 6.34 6.29 7.82
N ALA A 80 5.24 5.79 7.28
CA ALA A 80 5.17 5.45 5.87
C ALA A 80 4.71 6.67 5.07
N SER A 81 5.45 7.00 4.01
CA SER A 81 5.04 7.93 2.97
C SER A 81 4.39 7.17 1.82
N ILE A 82 3.21 7.62 1.41
CA ILE A 82 2.51 7.16 0.21
C ILE A 82 2.56 8.29 -0.80
N LEU A 83 3.18 8.05 -1.95
CA LEU A 83 3.34 9.03 -3.03
C LEU A 83 2.52 8.55 -4.22
N VAL A 84 1.67 9.42 -4.76
CA VAL A 84 0.86 9.13 -5.95
C VAL A 84 1.26 10.09 -7.05
N GLY A 85 1.77 9.57 -8.15
CA GLY A 85 2.22 10.37 -9.28
C GLY A 85 3.13 9.61 -10.23
N ALA A 86 3.93 10.35 -11.00
CA ALA A 86 4.73 9.80 -12.09
C ALA A 86 5.87 8.88 -11.60
N ASP A 87 6.52 9.27 -10.49
CA ASP A 87 7.57 8.49 -9.82
C ASP A 87 7.69 8.87 -8.33
N ASP A 88 8.70 8.34 -7.63
CA ASP A 88 8.98 8.59 -6.22
C ASP A 88 9.79 9.88 -5.95
N GLU A 89 9.96 10.73 -6.97
CA GLU A 89 10.56 12.07 -6.93
C GLU A 89 9.59 13.17 -7.40
N ALA A 90 8.60 12.82 -8.22
CA ALA A 90 7.61 13.68 -8.86
C ALA A 90 6.20 13.13 -8.64
N TRP A 91 5.55 13.61 -7.57
CA TRP A 91 4.22 13.19 -7.15
C TRP A 91 3.21 14.34 -7.08
N ASP A 92 1.94 14.03 -7.35
CA ASP A 92 0.83 14.97 -7.22
C ASP A 92 0.25 14.97 -5.80
N ILE A 93 0.31 13.82 -5.11
CA ILE A 93 -0.22 13.62 -3.76
C ILE A 93 0.83 12.91 -2.92
N ALA A 94 1.02 13.38 -1.68
CA ALA A 94 1.79 12.69 -0.65
C ALA A 94 1.00 12.60 0.65
N LEU A 95 0.95 11.41 1.23
CA LEU A 95 0.37 11.16 2.55
C LEU A 95 1.42 10.56 3.47
N LEU A 96 1.40 10.96 4.75
CA LEU A 96 2.14 10.32 5.82
C LEU A 96 1.17 9.57 6.71
N ILE A 97 1.40 8.28 6.91
CA ILE A 97 0.59 7.41 7.75
C ILE A 97 1.46 6.65 8.75
N PRO A 98 0.89 6.14 9.86
CA PRO A 98 1.60 5.27 10.77
C PRO A 98 2.13 4.01 10.05
N LEU A 99 3.34 3.57 10.37
CA LEU A 99 3.91 2.32 9.84
C LEU A 99 3.01 1.11 10.15
N SER A 100 2.33 1.12 11.30
CA SER A 100 1.42 0.05 11.72
C SER A 100 0.28 -0.19 10.75
N ALA A 101 -0.23 0.85 10.07
CA ALA A 101 -1.28 0.69 9.06
C ALA A 101 -0.76 -0.02 7.80
N VAL A 102 0.51 0.17 7.44
CA VAL A 102 1.15 -0.56 6.33
C VAL A 102 1.43 -2.01 6.72
N GLU A 103 1.86 -2.24 7.95
CA GLU A 103 2.09 -3.59 8.49
C GLU A 103 0.78 -4.39 8.58
N GLU A 104 -0.31 -3.76 9.03
CA GLU A 104 -1.65 -4.36 9.02
C GLU A 104 -2.07 -4.74 7.60
N LEU A 105 -1.88 -3.86 6.61
CA LEU A 105 -2.20 -4.16 5.22
C LEU A 105 -1.40 -5.34 4.67
N ALA A 106 -0.09 -5.40 4.95
CA ALA A 106 0.76 -6.52 4.54
C ALA A 106 0.32 -7.84 5.17
N GLN A 107 -0.11 -7.81 6.44
CA GLN A 107 -0.62 -8.96 7.16
C GLN A 107 -1.96 -9.45 6.58
N LEU A 108 -2.89 -8.54 6.28
CA LEU A 108 -4.17 -8.87 5.63
C LEU A 108 -3.93 -9.54 4.27
N ALA A 109 -3.03 -8.98 3.44
CA ALA A 109 -2.66 -9.57 2.15
C ALA A 109 -2.09 -10.99 2.30
N SER A 110 -1.24 -11.20 3.30
CA SER A 110 -0.64 -12.52 3.57
C SER A 110 -1.67 -13.55 4.03
N GLN A 111 -2.62 -13.15 4.88
CA GLN A 111 -3.71 -14.03 5.34
C GLN A 111 -4.63 -14.43 4.20
N GLU A 112 -5.01 -13.48 3.36
CA GLU A 112 -5.88 -13.72 2.21
C GLU A 112 -5.27 -14.73 1.22
N ILE A 113 -3.95 -14.71 1.02
CA ILE A 113 -3.25 -15.71 0.21
C ILE A 113 -3.38 -17.10 0.86
N LEU A 114 -3.08 -17.21 2.16
CA LEU A 114 -3.10 -18.50 2.87
C LEU A 114 -4.49 -19.14 2.91
N GLU A 115 -5.57 -18.36 3.09
CA GLU A 115 -6.94 -18.87 3.17
C GLU A 115 -7.47 -19.44 1.85
N HIS A 116 -6.79 -19.18 0.73
CA HIS A 116 -7.22 -19.56 -0.61
C HIS A 116 -6.20 -20.44 -1.36
N GLU A 117 -5.17 -20.92 -0.67
CA GLU A 117 -4.22 -21.95 -1.15
C GLU A 117 -4.63 -23.39 -0.74
N GLU A 118 -5.72 -23.56 0.02
CA GLU A 118 -6.32 -24.87 0.41
C GLU A 118 -7.48 -25.31 -0.51
#